data_AF-A0A8T7KZZ5-F1
#
_entry.id   AF-A0A8T7KZZ5-F1
#
_cell.length_a   1.000
_cell.length_b   1.000
_cell.length_c   1.000
_cell.angle_alpha   90.00
_cell.angle_beta   90.00
_cell.angle_gamma   90.00
#
_symmetry.space_group_name_H-M   'P 1'
#
loop_
_entity.id
_entity.type
_entity.pdbx_description
1 polymer ?
#
loop_
_entity_poly.entity_id
_entity_poly.type
_entity_poly.pdbx_seq_one_letter_code
_entity_poly.pdbx_strand_id
1 'polypeptide(L)'
;MKQSQTPRRTQAERTRASREKIIHSAIEAFARNGFRGAKLADIAKAAGLTEPGLLHHFPSKTHLLMEVLKERDRIDSERMRATLQKNGNQLLEAGIELVKHNQTVPGLVQLFNLLVTESISPDHPAHEFFIERYQRERGHWIQAIVQAQQAGEIRSDISPEALAVLIFAIMDGLQMQWLMEPEKIDMAGLFRVMMNMLKAESGR
;
A
#
# COMPACT_ATOMS: atom_id res chain seq x y z
N MET A 1 -39.22 18.61 -22.43
CA MET A 1 -37.98 18.25 -21.69
C MET A 1 -37.19 17.26 -22.53
N LYS A 2 -36.05 17.66 -23.12
CA LYS A 2 -35.21 16.76 -23.90
C LYS A 2 -34.38 15.91 -22.93
N GLN A 3 -34.58 14.60 -22.95
CA GLN A 3 -33.73 13.65 -22.23
C GLN A 3 -32.34 13.67 -22.89
N SER A 4 -31.32 14.13 -22.16
CA SER A 4 -29.93 14.03 -22.58
C SER A 4 -29.51 12.56 -22.53
N GLN A 5 -29.45 11.90 -23.69
CA GLN A 5 -28.83 10.58 -23.82
C GLN A 5 -27.32 10.70 -23.57
N THR A 6 -26.81 10.03 -22.55
CA THR A 6 -25.37 9.93 -22.29
C THR A 6 -24.70 9.24 -23.49
N PRO A 7 -23.62 9.81 -24.07
CA PRO A 7 -22.96 9.24 -25.24
C PRO A 7 -22.48 7.79 -24.99
N ARG A 8 -22.65 6.92 -25.98
CA ARG A 8 -22.20 5.52 -25.93
C ARG A 8 -20.67 5.49 -25.78
N ARG A 9 -20.19 4.87 -24.69
CA ARG A 9 -18.75 4.63 -24.46
C ARG A 9 -18.08 3.96 -25.65
N THR A 10 -16.90 4.46 -26.02
CA THR A 10 -16.01 3.87 -27.02
C THR A 10 -15.53 2.48 -26.58
N GLN A 11 -15.01 1.69 -27.53
CA GLN A 11 -14.46 0.37 -27.20
C GLN A 11 -13.30 0.46 -26.19
N ALA A 12 -12.43 1.47 -26.34
CA ALA A 12 -11.32 1.71 -25.41
C ALA A 12 -11.80 2.04 -23.99
N GLU A 13 -12.83 2.89 -23.86
CA GLU A 13 -13.42 3.24 -22.56
C GLU A 13 -14.08 2.03 -21.88
N ARG A 14 -14.74 1.16 -22.65
CA ARG A 14 -15.32 -0.09 -22.13
C ARG A 14 -14.24 -1.03 -21.63
N THR A 15 -13.18 -1.24 -22.43
CA THR A 15 -12.03 -2.08 -22.03
C THR A 15 -11.39 -1.56 -20.75
N ARG A 16 -11.17 -0.24 -20.64
CA ARG A 16 -10.63 0.38 -19.43
C ARG A 16 -11.55 0.18 -18.21
N ALA A 17 -12.84 0.44 -18.36
CA ALA A 17 -13.80 0.26 -17.27
C ALA A 17 -13.90 -1.20 -16.82
N SER A 18 -13.84 -2.16 -17.73
CA SER A 18 -13.77 -3.60 -17.39
C SER A 18 -12.49 -3.93 -16.63
N ARG A 19 -11.35 -3.41 -17.07
CA ARG A 19 -10.06 -3.60 -16.40
C ARG A 19 -10.09 -3.08 -14.95
N GLU A 20 -10.61 -1.87 -14.74
CA GLU A 20 -10.76 -1.26 -13.41
C GLU A 20 -11.67 -2.10 -12.49
N LYS A 21 -12.81 -2.58 -13.01
CA LYS A 21 -13.71 -3.47 -12.25
C LYS A 21 -13.05 -4.80 -11.85
N ILE A 22 -12.26 -5.38 -12.75
CA ILE A 22 -11.53 -6.62 -12.47
C ILE A 22 -10.49 -6.38 -11.37
N ILE A 23 -9.70 -5.31 -11.46
CA ILE A 23 -8.70 -4.96 -10.44
C ILE A 23 -9.37 -4.76 -9.07
N HIS A 24 -10.48 -4.01 -9.01
CA HIS A 24 -11.20 -3.79 -7.76
C HIS A 24 -11.74 -5.10 -7.17
N SER A 25 -12.34 -5.95 -8.00
CA SER A 25 -12.87 -7.27 -7.56
C SER A 25 -11.74 -8.20 -7.10
N ALA A 26 -10.57 -8.12 -7.75
CA ALA A 26 -9.40 -8.90 -7.40
C ALA A 26 -8.77 -8.46 -6.08
N ILE A 27 -8.67 -7.14 -5.82
CA ILE A 27 -8.25 -6.57 -4.53
C ILE A 27 -9.07 -7.19 -3.40
N GLU A 28 -10.39 -7.15 -3.52
CA GLU A 28 -11.28 -7.73 -2.51
C GLU A 28 -11.12 -9.24 -2.36
N ALA A 29 -11.02 -9.98 -3.46
CA ALA A 29 -10.91 -11.44 -3.43
C ALA A 29 -9.59 -11.90 -2.80
N PHE A 30 -8.48 -11.24 -3.14
CA PHE A 30 -7.17 -11.51 -2.53
C PHE A 30 -7.14 -11.09 -1.06
N ALA A 31 -7.83 -10.00 -0.69
CA ALA A 31 -7.86 -9.54 0.70
C ALA A 31 -8.57 -10.54 1.62
N ARG A 32 -9.63 -11.17 1.10
CA ARG A 32 -10.43 -12.15 1.85
C ARG A 32 -9.81 -13.55 1.86
N ASN A 33 -9.25 -14.01 0.74
CA ASN A 33 -8.90 -15.41 0.55
C ASN A 33 -7.40 -15.67 0.33
N GLY A 34 -6.57 -14.63 0.38
CA GLY A 34 -5.17 -14.69 -0.03
C GLY A 34 -4.99 -14.96 -1.52
N PHE A 35 -3.74 -15.02 -1.97
CA PHE A 35 -3.46 -15.39 -3.35
C PHE A 35 -3.93 -16.81 -3.61
N ARG A 36 -3.56 -17.80 -2.79
CA ARG A 36 -3.88 -19.21 -3.08
C ARG A 36 -5.38 -19.50 -3.10
N GLY A 37 -6.14 -18.97 -2.14
CA GLY A 37 -7.58 -19.25 -2.00
C GLY A 37 -8.49 -18.51 -2.99
N ALA A 38 -8.08 -17.37 -3.54
CA ALA A 38 -8.92 -16.62 -4.48
C ALA A 38 -9.15 -17.38 -5.81
N LYS A 39 -10.37 -17.40 -6.35
CA LYS A 39 -10.68 -18.08 -7.63
C LYS A 39 -10.96 -17.06 -8.73
N LEU A 40 -10.41 -17.28 -9.93
CA LEU A 40 -10.63 -16.41 -11.08
C LEU A 40 -12.10 -16.35 -11.49
N ALA A 41 -12.82 -17.47 -11.42
CA ALA A 41 -14.26 -17.53 -11.65
C ALA A 41 -15.05 -16.57 -10.73
N ASP A 42 -14.72 -16.54 -9.44
CA ASP A 42 -15.41 -15.70 -8.46
C ASP A 42 -15.08 -14.21 -8.68
N ILE A 43 -13.82 -13.89 -9.01
CA ILE A 43 -13.40 -12.53 -9.36
C ILE A 43 -14.10 -12.06 -10.63
N ALA A 44 -14.16 -12.89 -11.67
CA ALA A 44 -14.84 -12.57 -12.93
C ALA A 44 -16.32 -12.30 -12.68
N LYS A 45 -16.99 -13.18 -11.92
CA LYS A 45 -18.40 -13.03 -11.54
C LYS A 45 -18.63 -11.72 -10.79
N ALA A 46 -17.80 -11.38 -9.81
CA ALA A 46 -17.88 -10.12 -9.07
C ALA A 46 -17.69 -8.89 -9.97
N ALA A 47 -16.81 -8.99 -10.97
CA ALA A 47 -16.60 -7.93 -11.95
C ALA A 47 -17.71 -7.83 -13.03
N GLY A 48 -18.63 -8.79 -13.07
CA GLY A 48 -19.68 -8.89 -14.09
C GLY A 48 -19.19 -9.44 -15.43
N LEU A 49 -18.15 -10.29 -15.42
CA LEU A 49 -17.59 -10.96 -16.58
C LEU A 49 -17.63 -12.49 -16.43
N THR A 50 -17.41 -13.20 -17.54
CA THR A 50 -17.05 -14.62 -17.52
C THR A 50 -15.55 -14.76 -17.23
N GLU A 51 -15.13 -15.93 -16.74
CA GLU A 51 -13.70 -16.20 -16.52
C GLU A 51 -12.86 -16.06 -17.80
N PRO A 52 -13.28 -16.58 -18.98
CA PRO A 52 -12.59 -16.28 -20.24
C PRO A 52 -12.53 -14.77 -20.57
N GLY A 53 -13.59 -14.02 -20.23
CA GLY A 53 -13.63 -12.57 -20.40
C GLY A 53 -12.63 -11.84 -19.50
N LEU A 54 -12.43 -12.29 -18.26
CA LEU A 54 -11.36 -11.80 -17.39
C LEU A 54 -9.99 -12.16 -17.95
N LEU A 55 -9.79 -13.41 -18.38
CA LEU A 55 -8.52 -13.89 -18.91
C LEU A 55 -8.09 -13.15 -20.19
N HIS A 56 -9.04 -12.63 -20.96
CA HIS A 56 -8.74 -11.74 -22.08
C HIS A 56 -8.03 -10.44 -21.64
N HIS A 57 -8.35 -9.92 -20.45
CA HIS A 57 -7.69 -8.73 -19.88
C HIS A 57 -6.43 -9.08 -19.08
N PHE A 58 -6.44 -10.21 -18.38
CA PHE A 58 -5.37 -10.64 -17.49
C PHE A 58 -5.07 -12.13 -17.73
N PRO A 59 -4.03 -12.47 -18.49
CA PRO A 59 -3.80 -13.84 -18.99
C PRO A 59 -3.67 -14.92 -17.91
N SER A 60 -3.39 -14.55 -16.66
CA SER A 60 -3.31 -15.48 -15.54
C SER A 60 -3.63 -14.80 -14.21
N LYS A 61 -3.91 -15.61 -13.19
CA LYS A 61 -4.09 -15.12 -11.81
C LYS A 61 -2.84 -14.44 -11.26
N THR A 62 -1.65 -14.94 -11.60
CA THR A 62 -0.38 -14.30 -11.26
C THR A 62 -0.24 -12.94 -11.94
N HIS A 63 -0.56 -12.85 -13.22
CA HIS A 63 -0.53 -11.57 -13.93
C HIS A 63 -1.52 -10.58 -13.32
N LEU A 64 -2.73 -11.03 -12.97
CA LEU A 64 -3.71 -10.21 -12.26
C LEU A 64 -3.19 -9.74 -10.89
N LEU A 65 -2.55 -10.62 -10.12
CA LEU A 65 -1.92 -10.26 -8.85
C LEU A 65 -0.86 -9.15 -9.05
N MET A 66 0.02 -9.30 -10.03
CA MET A 66 1.05 -8.29 -10.32
C MET A 66 0.45 -6.94 -10.69
N GLU A 67 -0.61 -6.93 -11.49
CA GLU A 67 -1.29 -5.68 -11.86
C GLU A 67 -2.03 -5.04 -10.67
N VAL A 68 -2.61 -5.84 -9.78
CA VAL A 68 -3.19 -5.35 -8.52
C VAL A 68 -2.12 -4.71 -7.64
N LEU A 69 -0.97 -5.37 -7.48
CA LEU A 69 0.14 -4.88 -6.66
C LEU A 69 0.75 -3.60 -7.24
N LYS A 70 0.99 -3.53 -8.56
CA LYS A 70 1.48 -2.32 -9.23
C LYS A 70 0.52 -1.15 -9.10
N GLU A 71 -0.78 -1.39 -9.29
CA GLU A 71 -1.78 -0.32 -9.16
C GLU A 71 -1.84 0.20 -7.72
N ARG A 72 -1.70 -0.69 -6.73
CA ARG A 72 -1.63 -0.27 -5.34
C ARG A 72 -0.38 0.55 -5.05
N ASP A 73 0.79 0.08 -5.47
CA ASP A 73 2.05 0.80 -5.33
C ASP A 73 1.96 2.19 -5.95
N ARG A 74 1.38 2.29 -7.15
CA ARG A 74 1.14 3.58 -7.83
C ARG A 74 0.29 4.53 -6.98
N ILE A 75 -0.84 4.04 -6.44
CA ILE A 75 -1.73 4.84 -5.59
C ILE A 75 -1.03 5.29 -4.30
N ASP A 76 -0.30 4.40 -3.65
CA ASP A 76 0.43 4.71 -2.41
C ASP A 76 1.56 5.72 -2.67
N SER A 77 2.32 5.56 -3.75
CA SER A 77 3.37 6.51 -4.16
C SER A 77 2.81 7.87 -4.54
N GLU A 78 1.72 7.92 -5.30
CA GLU A 78 1.05 9.18 -5.66
C GLU A 78 0.54 9.92 -4.42
N ARG A 79 -0.03 9.19 -3.47
CA ARG A 79 -0.47 9.73 -2.19
C ARG A 79 0.71 10.24 -1.38
N MET A 80 1.76 9.44 -1.20
CA MET A 80 2.97 9.83 -0.47
C MET A 80 3.55 11.11 -1.07
N ARG A 81 3.67 11.20 -2.40
CA ARG A 81 4.16 12.39 -3.09
C ARG A 81 3.28 13.61 -2.82
N ALA A 82 1.96 13.47 -2.91
CA ALA A 82 1.03 14.56 -2.64
C ALA A 82 1.11 15.04 -1.17
N THR A 83 1.23 14.08 -0.24
CA THR A 83 1.38 14.36 1.17
C THR A 83 2.72 15.04 1.47
N LEU A 84 3.83 14.58 0.88
CA LEU A 84 5.13 15.24 0.99
C LEU A 84 5.08 16.69 0.51
N GLN A 85 4.53 16.93 -0.68
CA GLN A 85 4.38 18.28 -1.23
C GLN A 85 3.58 19.20 -0.30
N LYS A 86 2.49 18.69 0.27
CA LYS A 86 1.64 19.41 1.22
C LYS A 86 2.38 19.78 2.52
N ASN A 87 3.29 18.92 2.97
CA ASN A 87 4.03 19.08 4.23
C ASN A 87 5.44 19.68 4.01
N GLY A 88 5.66 20.43 2.92
CA GLY A 88 6.97 21.07 2.67
C GLY A 88 8.13 20.09 2.53
N ASN A 89 7.85 18.86 2.08
CA ASN A 89 8.77 17.72 2.01
C ASN A 89 9.26 17.18 3.36
N GLN A 90 8.56 17.46 4.45
CA GLN A 90 8.82 16.82 5.74
C GLN A 90 8.26 15.39 5.74
N LEU A 91 9.15 14.39 5.60
CA LEU A 91 8.73 12.98 5.47
C LEU A 91 8.02 12.45 6.72
N LEU A 92 8.35 12.97 7.91
CA LEU A 92 7.78 12.51 9.17
C LEU A 92 6.29 12.83 9.25
N GLU A 93 5.95 14.10 9.03
CA GLU A 93 4.58 14.61 8.97
C GLU A 93 3.81 13.89 7.86
N ALA A 94 4.45 13.68 6.71
CA ALA A 94 3.85 12.94 5.62
C ALA A 94 3.58 11.47 5.97
N GLY A 95 4.49 10.83 6.70
CA GLY A 95 4.33 9.48 7.23
C GLY A 95 3.13 9.38 8.17
N ILE A 96 2.98 10.32 9.11
CA ILE A 96 1.84 10.36 10.03
C ILE A 96 0.52 10.54 9.27
N GLU A 97 0.45 11.45 8.29
CA GLU A 97 -0.75 11.63 7.47
C GLU A 97 -1.08 10.39 6.64
N LEU A 98 -0.07 9.68 6.14
CA LEU A 98 -0.26 8.41 5.43
C LEU A 98 -0.82 7.32 6.34
N VAL A 99 -0.29 7.19 7.57
CA VAL A 99 -0.79 6.21 8.56
C VAL A 99 -2.24 6.50 8.93
N LYS A 100 -2.61 7.79 9.11
CA LYS A 100 -4.01 8.19 9.32
C LYS A 100 -4.92 7.78 8.17
N HIS A 101 -4.44 7.96 6.93
CA HIS A 101 -5.21 7.52 5.77
C HIS A 101 -5.38 6.00 5.76
N ASN A 102 -4.33 5.24 6.07
CA ASN A 102 -4.40 3.77 6.11
C ASN A 102 -5.48 3.27 7.10
N GLN A 103 -5.68 3.95 8.23
CA GLN A 103 -6.78 3.65 9.16
C GLN A 103 -8.18 3.79 8.53
N THR A 104 -8.34 4.58 7.46
CA THR A 104 -9.61 4.73 6.72
C THR A 104 -9.85 3.66 5.65
N VAL A 105 -8.85 2.83 5.36
CA VAL A 105 -8.90 1.80 4.30
C VAL A 105 -8.45 0.42 4.80
N PRO A 106 -9.11 -0.16 5.84
CA PRO A 106 -8.68 -1.41 6.48
C PRO A 106 -8.53 -2.59 5.52
N GLY A 107 -9.44 -2.76 4.56
CA GLY A 107 -9.36 -3.87 3.60
C GLY A 107 -8.09 -3.83 2.73
N LEU A 108 -7.60 -2.62 2.43
CA LEU A 108 -6.37 -2.42 1.67
C LEU A 108 -5.12 -2.69 2.51
N VAL A 109 -5.14 -2.38 3.80
CA VAL A 109 -4.07 -2.72 4.75
C VAL A 109 -4.02 -4.23 4.98
N GLN A 110 -5.19 -4.86 5.17
CA GLN A 110 -5.33 -6.31 5.32
C GLN A 110 -4.79 -7.08 4.11
N LEU A 111 -5.19 -6.68 2.89
CA LEU A 111 -4.69 -7.27 1.66
C LEU A 111 -3.16 -7.28 1.63
N PHE A 112 -2.56 -6.13 1.91
CA PHE A 112 -1.13 -5.96 1.81
C PHE A 112 -0.39 -6.80 2.85
N ASN A 113 -0.82 -6.77 4.12
CA ASN A 113 -0.23 -7.61 5.17
C ASN A 113 -0.32 -9.11 4.85
N LEU A 114 -1.46 -9.56 4.30
CA LEU A 114 -1.64 -10.95 3.89
C LEU A 114 -0.67 -11.31 2.75
N LEU A 115 -0.59 -10.49 1.71
CA LEU A 115 0.27 -10.75 0.56
C LEU A 115 1.77 -10.66 0.90
N VAL A 116 2.19 -9.72 1.77
CA VAL A 116 3.56 -9.69 2.31
C VAL A 116 3.87 -11.01 3.00
N THR A 117 2.97 -11.47 3.88
CA THR A 117 3.14 -12.71 4.64
C THR A 117 3.23 -13.92 3.73
N GLU A 118 2.33 -14.05 2.74
CA GLU A 118 2.38 -15.13 1.74
C GLU A 118 3.66 -15.08 0.90
N SER A 119 4.18 -13.87 0.66
CA SER A 119 5.38 -13.63 -0.15
C SER A 119 6.69 -13.86 0.60
N ILE A 120 6.68 -14.21 1.88
CA ILE A 120 7.89 -14.67 2.59
C ILE A 120 8.41 -15.97 1.94
N SER A 121 7.49 -16.80 1.44
CA SER A 121 7.83 -18.01 0.69
C SER A 121 8.46 -17.66 -0.66
N PRO A 122 9.67 -18.16 -0.98
CA PRO A 122 10.31 -17.94 -2.29
C PRO A 122 9.47 -18.41 -3.47
N ASP A 123 8.65 -19.46 -3.28
CA ASP A 123 7.75 -19.98 -4.32
C ASP A 123 6.53 -19.08 -4.60
N HIS A 124 6.31 -18.03 -3.80
CA HIS A 124 5.18 -17.14 -4.02
C HIS A 124 5.44 -16.23 -5.22
N PRO A 125 4.49 -16.06 -6.17
CA PRO A 125 4.74 -15.26 -7.37
C PRO A 125 5.04 -13.78 -7.13
N ALA A 126 4.74 -13.25 -5.93
CA ALA A 126 5.05 -11.89 -5.54
C ALA A 126 6.31 -11.76 -4.66
N HIS A 127 7.08 -12.83 -4.42
CA HIS A 127 8.26 -12.81 -3.57
C HIS A 127 9.24 -11.69 -3.95
N GLU A 128 9.73 -11.72 -5.20
CA GLU A 128 10.65 -10.70 -5.72
C GLU A 128 10.04 -9.29 -5.72
N PHE A 129 8.75 -9.17 -6.06
CA PHE A 129 8.05 -7.89 -6.03
C PHE A 129 8.12 -7.23 -4.65
N PHE A 130 7.86 -8.00 -3.58
CA PHE A 130 7.92 -7.44 -2.22
C PHE A 130 9.34 -7.14 -1.77
N ILE A 131 10.34 -7.96 -2.15
CA ILE A 131 11.75 -7.66 -1.90
C ILE A 131 12.14 -6.31 -2.52
N GLU A 132 11.89 -6.14 -3.81
CA GLU A 132 12.19 -4.91 -4.54
C GLU A 132 11.44 -3.70 -3.96
N ARG A 133 10.17 -3.89 -3.58
CA ARG A 133 9.38 -2.85 -2.92
C ARG A 133 10.00 -2.43 -1.59
N TYR A 134 10.29 -3.36 -0.67
CA TYR A 134 10.89 -3.01 0.62
C TYR A 134 12.27 -2.36 0.45
N GLN A 135 13.07 -2.77 -0.53
CA GLN A 135 14.35 -2.12 -0.83
C GLN A 135 14.15 -0.67 -1.29
N ARG A 136 13.26 -0.43 -2.25
CA ARG A 136 12.96 0.90 -2.77
C ARG A 136 12.42 1.83 -1.68
N GLU A 137 11.41 1.37 -0.93
CA GLU A 137 10.80 2.22 0.11
C GLU A 137 11.76 2.48 1.28
N ARG A 138 12.59 1.50 1.67
CA ARG A 138 13.67 1.76 2.65
C ARG A 138 14.68 2.78 2.13
N GLY A 139 15.01 2.75 0.84
CA GLY A 139 15.88 3.75 0.22
C GLY A 139 15.35 5.19 0.40
N HIS A 140 14.05 5.41 0.17
CA HIS A 140 13.41 6.71 0.38
C HIS A 140 13.47 7.15 1.86
N TRP A 141 13.18 6.23 2.79
CA TRP A 141 13.27 6.53 4.22
C TRP A 141 14.70 6.84 4.68
N ILE A 142 15.69 6.07 4.23
CA ILE A 142 17.11 6.31 4.54
C ILE A 142 17.52 7.72 4.13
N GLN A 143 17.18 8.14 2.90
CA GLN A 143 17.51 9.49 2.41
C GLN A 143 16.90 10.60 3.28
N ALA A 144 15.65 10.44 3.70
CA ALA A 144 14.99 11.42 4.54
C ALA A 144 15.52 11.43 5.99
N ILE A 145 15.86 10.26 6.54
CA ILE A 145 16.48 10.17 7.87
C ILE A 145 17.84 10.86 7.86
N VAL A 146 18.65 10.68 6.80
CA VAL A 146 19.92 11.40 6.63
C VAL A 146 19.70 12.91 6.64
N GLN A 147 18.71 13.41 5.90
CA GLN A 147 18.40 14.85 5.86
C GLN A 147 17.96 15.37 7.24
N ALA A 148 17.08 14.64 7.93
CA ALA A 148 16.60 15.02 9.27
C ALA A 148 17.73 14.98 10.32
N GLN A 149 18.66 14.03 10.21
CA GLN A 149 19.85 13.98 11.07
C GLN A 149 20.81 15.14 10.81
N GLN A 150 21.03 15.50 9.53
CA GLN A 150 21.84 16.67 9.16
C GLN A 150 21.22 18.00 9.63
N ALA A 151 19.89 18.08 9.66
CA ALA A 151 19.14 19.22 10.18
C ALA A 151 19.05 19.23 11.73
N GLY A 152 19.51 18.18 12.42
CA GLY A 152 19.41 18.06 13.87
C GLY A 152 17.99 17.80 14.39
N GLU A 153 17.07 17.36 13.53
CA GLU A 153 15.69 17.05 13.89
C GLU A 153 15.56 15.67 14.55
N ILE A 154 16.37 14.71 14.08
CA ILE A 154 16.43 13.33 14.57
C ILE A 154 17.84 13.04 15.09
N ARG A 155 17.93 12.23 16.15
CA ARG A 155 19.19 11.75 16.73
C ARG A 155 20.08 11.08 15.69
N SER A 156 21.38 11.40 15.71
CA SER A 156 22.37 10.94 14.73
C SER A 156 23.26 9.79 15.22
N ASP A 157 23.03 9.30 16.43
CA ASP A 157 23.77 8.19 17.05
C ASP A 157 23.26 6.80 16.61
N ILE A 158 22.19 6.73 15.82
CA ILE A 158 21.67 5.50 15.20
C ILE A 158 21.80 5.64 13.68
N SER A 159 22.26 4.58 13.00
CA SER A 159 22.41 4.62 11.55
C SER A 159 21.06 4.77 10.84
N PRO A 160 20.99 5.54 9.73
CA PRO A 160 19.78 5.68 8.92
C PRO A 160 19.19 4.35 8.46
N GLU A 161 20.04 3.39 8.10
CA GLU A 161 19.63 2.06 7.63
C GLU A 161 18.91 1.27 8.73
N ALA A 162 19.43 1.31 9.95
CA ALA A 162 18.82 0.65 11.09
C ALA A 162 17.47 1.30 11.44
N LEU A 163 17.43 2.64 11.47
CA LEU A 163 16.19 3.39 11.72
C LEU A 163 15.12 3.08 10.67
N ALA A 164 15.47 3.04 9.38
CA ALA A 164 14.53 2.68 8.33
C ALA A 164 13.95 1.28 8.55
N VAL A 165 14.78 0.27 8.85
CA VAL A 165 14.30 -1.09 9.14
C VAL A 165 13.36 -1.11 10.35
N LEU A 166 13.71 -0.42 11.44
CA LEU A 166 12.88 -0.35 12.65
C LEU A 166 11.53 0.33 12.40
N ILE A 167 11.51 1.40 11.61
CA ILE A 167 10.27 2.10 11.23
C ILE A 167 9.32 1.14 10.51
N PHE A 168 9.81 0.36 9.54
CA PHE A 168 8.99 -0.64 8.84
C PHE A 168 8.53 -1.75 9.79
N ALA A 169 9.42 -2.29 10.62
CA ALA A 169 9.07 -3.35 11.57
C ALA A 169 7.98 -2.93 12.56
N ILE A 170 8.07 -1.70 13.09
CA ILE A 170 7.07 -1.14 13.99
C ILE A 170 5.77 -0.92 13.21
N MET A 171 5.82 -0.36 12.00
CA MET A 171 4.61 -0.13 11.22
C MET A 171 3.88 -1.42 10.85
N ASP A 172 4.59 -2.46 10.42
CA ASP A 172 4.01 -3.76 10.07
C ASP A 172 3.35 -4.38 11.32
N GLY A 173 4.03 -4.32 12.47
CA GLY A 173 3.49 -4.78 13.75
C GLY A 173 2.25 -3.98 14.22
N LEU A 174 2.27 -2.66 14.07
CA LEU A 174 1.13 -1.80 14.41
C LEU A 174 -0.08 -2.08 13.53
N GLN A 175 0.13 -2.30 12.23
CA GLN A 175 -0.96 -2.64 11.31
C GLN A 175 -1.58 -3.99 11.65
N MET A 176 -0.78 -5.01 11.98
CA MET A 176 -1.30 -6.30 12.43
C MET A 176 -2.15 -6.17 13.69
N GLN A 177 -1.66 -5.46 14.71
CA GLN A 177 -2.40 -5.24 15.96
C GLN A 177 -3.68 -4.43 15.76
N TRP A 178 -3.63 -3.39 14.93
CA TRP A 178 -4.80 -2.59 14.60
C TRP A 178 -5.85 -3.37 13.81
N LEU A 179 -5.46 -4.24 12.89
CA LEU A 179 -6.41 -5.12 12.19
C LEU A 179 -7.14 -6.07 13.14
N MET A 180 -6.50 -6.46 14.26
CA MET A 180 -7.11 -7.30 15.29
C MET A 180 -7.99 -6.52 16.28
N GLU A 181 -7.55 -5.33 16.70
CA GLU A 181 -8.26 -4.49 17.68
C GLU A 181 -8.38 -3.02 17.20
N PRO A 182 -9.17 -2.75 16.14
CA PRO A 182 -9.19 -1.44 15.48
C PRO A 182 -9.72 -0.30 16.36
N GLU A 183 -10.51 -0.63 17.38
CA GLU A 183 -11.04 0.33 18.35
C GLU A 183 -10.05 0.67 19.47
N LYS A 184 -9.01 -0.15 19.69
CA LYS A 184 -8.03 0.02 20.78
C LYS A 184 -6.69 0.56 20.31
N ILE A 185 -6.30 0.25 19.07
CA ILE A 185 -4.98 0.58 18.55
C ILE A 185 -5.05 1.82 17.66
N ASP A 186 -4.54 2.95 18.15
CA ASP A 186 -4.33 4.14 17.33
C ASP A 186 -2.98 4.07 16.60
N MET A 187 -2.96 3.54 15.37
CA MET A 187 -1.74 3.45 14.57
C MET A 187 -1.05 4.81 14.40
N ALA A 188 -1.80 5.86 14.09
CA ALA A 188 -1.22 7.18 13.82
C ALA A 188 -0.65 7.82 15.09
N GLY A 189 -1.34 7.67 16.22
CA GLY A 189 -0.85 8.09 17.53
C GLY A 189 0.42 7.36 17.93
N LEU A 190 0.46 6.03 17.81
CA LEU A 190 1.61 5.21 18.18
C LEU A 190 2.81 5.47 17.26
N PHE A 191 2.59 5.64 15.95
CA PHE A 191 3.65 6.03 15.03
C PHE A 191 4.24 7.40 15.40
N ARG A 192 3.40 8.36 15.79
CA ARG A 192 3.87 9.67 16.29
C ARG A 192 4.70 9.54 17.57
N VAL A 193 4.28 8.69 18.51
CA VAL A 193 5.05 8.41 19.74
C VAL A 193 6.43 7.88 19.38
N MET A 194 6.50 6.90 18.48
CA MET A 194 7.77 6.36 17.98
C MET A 194 8.64 7.47 17.36
N MET A 195 8.10 8.30 16.46
CA MET A 195 8.87 9.39 15.85
C MET A 195 9.36 10.41 16.89
N ASN A 196 8.60 10.68 17.95
CA ASN A 196 9.03 11.56 19.04
C ASN A 196 10.22 11.00 19.82
N MET A 197 10.33 9.67 19.97
CA MET A 197 11.49 9.03 20.61
C MET A 197 12.79 9.18 19.79
N LEU A 198 12.66 9.50 18.50
CA LEU A 198 13.79 9.70 17.60
C LEU A 198 14.25 11.15 17.52
N LYS A 199 13.49 12.10 18.08
CA LYS A 199 13.88 13.52 18.08
C LYS A 199 15.24 13.69 18.73
N ALA A 200 16.07 14.55 18.16
CA ALA A 200 17.34 14.91 18.78
C ALA A 200 17.07 15.46 20.19
N GLU A 201 17.91 15.08 21.17
CA GLU A 201 17.84 15.71 22.48
C GLU A 201 18.10 17.21 22.28
N SER A 202 17.11 18.05 22.62
CA SER A 202 17.34 19.48 22.69
C SER A 202 18.41 19.68 23.75
N GLY A 203 19.59 20.13 23.32
CA GLY A 203 20.73 20.34 24.21
C GLY A 203 20.29 21.10 25.45
N ARG A 204 20.55 20.51 26.62
CA ARG A 204 20.53 21.24 27.90
C ARG A 204 21.66 22.23 27.96
#